data_AF-A0A0F9W657-F1
#
_entry.id   AF-A0A0F9W657-F1
#
_cell.length_a   1.000
_cell.length_b   1.000
_cell.length_c   1.000
_cell.angle_alpha   90.00
_cell.angle_beta   90.00
_cell.angle_gamma   90.00
#
_symmetry.space_group_name_H-M   'P 1'
#
loop_
_entity.id
_entity.type
_entity.pdbx_description
1 polymer ?
#
loop_
_entity_poly.entity_id
_entity_poly.type
_entity_poly.pdbx_seq_one_letter_code
_entity_poly.pdbx_strand_id
1 'polypeptide(L)'
;MSAIATEIPRFRDVQFMTAKLKTKVFRAWIRFLKSGFNKTQFSEELYNHLIQNCQFIAHFNQWGFYDVYFDEPQGTRQFVAQFDPNGSGRSAEYGMDSWLSGDYKDINEAMRQAMGKFVERSTIIANVTEHRRDAVIVKMLCKKHGWTTPDGVATWLPSGETAPA
;
A
#
# COMPACT_ATOMS: atom_id res chain seq x y z
N MET A 1 -13.48 11.43 -16.12
CA MET A 1 -12.34 10.93 -15.31
C MET A 1 -11.09 10.99 -16.18
N SER A 2 -10.19 11.94 -15.92
CA SER A 2 -8.93 12.01 -16.65
C SER A 2 -8.07 10.82 -16.25
N ALA A 3 -7.73 9.95 -17.22
CA ALA A 3 -6.78 8.87 -16.98
C ALA A 3 -5.44 9.52 -16.65
N ILE A 4 -5.04 9.47 -15.39
CA ILE A 4 -3.70 9.94 -14.99
C ILE A 4 -2.70 8.99 -15.65
N ALA A 5 -2.20 9.40 -16.82
CA ALA A 5 -1.07 8.77 -17.46
C ALA A 5 0.11 8.90 -16.50
N THR A 6 0.62 7.77 -16.03
CA THR A 6 1.89 7.76 -15.32
C THR A 6 2.93 7.46 -16.37
N GLU A 7 3.70 8.49 -16.71
CA GLU A 7 4.86 8.34 -17.57
C GLU A 7 5.79 7.29 -16.97
N ILE A 8 6.37 6.45 -17.81
CA ILE A 8 7.30 5.40 -17.38
C ILE A 8 8.69 6.01 -17.41
N PRO A 9 9.38 6.14 -16.26
CA PRO A 9 10.74 6.66 -16.25
C PRO A 9 11.71 5.75 -16.98
N ARG A 10 12.80 6.34 -17.48
CA ARG A 10 13.93 5.58 -18.00
C ARG A 10 14.78 5.08 -16.84
N PHE A 11 14.89 3.76 -16.72
CA PHE A 11 15.72 3.12 -15.71
C PHE A 11 17.09 2.73 -16.25
N ARG A 12 18.06 2.56 -15.36
CA ARG A 12 19.39 2.00 -15.70
C ARG A 12 19.47 0.52 -15.36
N ASP A 13 20.22 -0.22 -16.17
CA ASP A 13 20.63 -1.59 -15.84
C ASP A 13 21.54 -1.60 -14.61
N VAL A 14 21.41 -2.64 -13.79
CA VAL A 14 22.31 -2.96 -12.68
C VAL A 14 22.60 -4.46 -12.67
N GLN A 15 23.59 -4.89 -11.86
CA GLN A 15 24.13 -6.25 -11.87
C GLN A 15 23.05 -7.36 -11.85
N PHE A 16 21.95 -7.15 -11.12
CA PHE A 16 20.89 -8.15 -10.95
C PHE A 16 19.52 -7.74 -11.50
N MET A 17 19.40 -6.57 -12.14
CA MET A 17 18.11 -6.10 -12.65
C MET A 17 18.30 -5.15 -13.84
N THR A 18 17.77 -5.55 -14.99
CA THR A 18 17.79 -4.69 -16.18
C THR A 18 16.73 -3.58 -16.08
N ALA A 19 16.93 -2.50 -16.82
CA ALA A 19 15.97 -1.42 -17.02
C ALA A 19 14.61 -1.96 -17.49
N LYS A 20 14.60 -2.98 -18.35
CA LYS A 20 13.38 -3.65 -18.81
C LYS A 20 12.64 -4.34 -17.66
N LEU A 21 13.36 -5.02 -16.77
CA LEU A 21 12.78 -5.62 -15.57
C LEU A 21 12.26 -4.55 -14.60
N LYS A 22 13.01 -3.47 -14.39
CA LYS A 22 12.56 -2.31 -13.61
C LYS A 22 11.26 -1.72 -14.16
N THR A 23 11.16 -1.56 -15.48
CA THR A 23 9.91 -1.13 -16.13
C THR A 23 8.76 -2.12 -15.89
N LYS A 24 9.02 -3.43 -15.92
CA LYS A 24 7.99 -4.44 -15.64
C LYS A 24 7.45 -4.33 -14.22
N VAL A 25 8.35 -4.21 -13.23
CA VAL A 25 7.99 -4.01 -11.81
C VAL A 25 7.23 -2.71 -11.64
N PHE A 26 7.72 -1.60 -12.21
CA PHE A 26 7.05 -0.31 -12.10
C PHE A 26 5.65 -0.32 -12.72
N ARG A 27 5.44 -1.01 -13.84
CA ARG A 27 4.09 -1.18 -14.41
C ARG A 27 3.17 -1.99 -13.49
N ALA A 28 3.69 -3.03 -12.85
CA ALA A 28 2.93 -3.80 -11.86
C ALA A 28 2.54 -2.94 -10.66
N TRP A 29 3.49 -2.13 -10.16
CA TRP A 29 3.24 -1.12 -9.13
C TRP A 29 2.09 -0.18 -9.50
N ILE A 30 2.13 0.43 -10.68
CA ILE A 30 1.05 1.33 -11.12
C ILE A 30 -0.31 0.62 -11.23
N ARG A 31 -0.35 -0.60 -11.77
CA ARG A 31 -1.62 -1.37 -11.84
C ARG A 31 -2.16 -1.66 -10.44
N PHE A 32 -1.29 -2.05 -9.53
CA PHE A 32 -1.64 -2.34 -8.14
C PHE A 32 -2.20 -1.10 -7.44
N LEU A 33 -1.53 0.06 -7.54
CA LEU A 33 -2.02 1.33 -6.98
C LEU A 33 -3.37 1.75 -7.59
N LYS A 34 -3.52 1.69 -8.91
CA LYS A 34 -4.77 2.04 -9.61
C LYS A 34 -5.94 1.18 -9.13
N SER A 35 -5.69 -0.10 -8.88
CA SER A 35 -6.69 -1.05 -8.39
C SER A 35 -7.10 -0.84 -6.92
N GLY A 36 -6.47 0.09 -6.19
CA GLY A 36 -6.70 0.26 -4.76
C GLY A 36 -6.16 -0.91 -3.95
N PHE A 37 -4.95 -1.39 -4.29
CA PHE A 37 -4.29 -2.53 -3.67
C PHE A 37 -5.02 -3.88 -3.85
N ASN A 38 -5.71 -4.12 -4.97
CA ASN A 38 -6.41 -5.39 -5.21
C ASN A 38 -5.42 -6.57 -5.22
N LYS A 39 -5.71 -7.62 -4.43
CA LYS A 39 -4.89 -8.83 -4.27
C LYS A 39 -4.51 -9.49 -5.59
N THR A 40 -5.42 -9.51 -6.57
CA THR A 40 -5.16 -10.11 -7.90
C THR A 40 -4.18 -9.32 -8.76
N GLN A 41 -3.96 -8.03 -8.44
CA GLN A 41 -2.98 -7.17 -9.10
C GLN A 41 -1.63 -7.16 -8.38
N PHE A 42 -1.54 -7.79 -7.20
CA PHE A 42 -0.28 -7.98 -6.50
C PHE A 42 0.49 -9.11 -7.17
N SER A 43 1.43 -8.78 -8.05
CA SER A 43 2.24 -9.75 -8.79
C SER A 43 3.48 -10.17 -8.01
N GLU A 44 3.97 -11.38 -8.26
CA GLU A 44 5.19 -11.91 -7.67
C GLU A 44 6.41 -11.00 -7.91
N GLU A 45 6.54 -10.40 -9.10
CA GLU A 45 7.66 -9.50 -9.39
C GLU A 45 7.63 -8.22 -8.56
N LEU A 46 6.44 -7.73 -8.22
CA LEU A 46 6.28 -6.57 -7.34
C LEU A 46 6.65 -6.96 -5.91
N TYR A 47 6.14 -8.09 -5.43
CA TYR A 47 6.49 -8.64 -4.13
C TYR A 47 8.00 -8.82 -3.96
N ASN A 48 8.65 -9.48 -4.91
CA ASN A 48 10.09 -9.73 -4.88
C ASN A 48 10.90 -8.44 -4.83
N HIS A 49 10.48 -7.39 -5.57
CA HIS A 49 11.14 -6.09 -5.50
C HIS A 49 10.97 -5.43 -4.13
N LEU A 50 9.76 -5.47 -3.55
CA LEU A 50 9.48 -4.86 -2.25
C LEU A 50 10.34 -5.46 -1.13
N ILE A 51 10.44 -6.78 -1.06
CA ILE A 51 11.19 -7.46 0.01
C ILE A 51 12.71 -7.37 -0.17
N GLN A 52 13.21 -7.34 -1.41
CA GLN A 52 14.65 -7.31 -1.68
C GLN A 52 15.22 -5.90 -1.70
N ASN A 53 14.44 -4.94 -2.23
CA ASN A 53 14.97 -3.62 -2.60
C ASN A 53 14.25 -2.46 -1.91
N CYS A 54 13.19 -2.72 -1.14
CA CYS A 54 12.44 -1.68 -0.41
C CYS A 54 12.37 -1.94 1.11
N GLN A 55 13.26 -2.76 1.67
CA GLN A 55 13.39 -2.96 3.12
C GLN A 55 12.10 -3.42 3.84
N PHE A 56 11.26 -4.19 3.15
CA PHE A 56 10.16 -4.90 3.80
C PHE A 56 10.57 -6.32 4.20
N ILE A 57 9.99 -6.80 5.30
CA ILE A 57 10.10 -8.19 5.71
C ILE A 57 9.16 -9.05 4.84
N ALA A 58 9.62 -10.24 4.47
CA ALA A 58 8.93 -11.09 3.50
C ALA A 58 7.60 -11.71 3.99
N HIS A 59 7.39 -11.79 5.30
CA HIS A 59 6.23 -12.43 5.95
C HIS A 59 5.88 -13.80 5.36
N PHE A 60 6.86 -14.72 5.40
CA PHE A 60 6.80 -16.09 4.88
C PHE A 60 6.69 -16.21 3.34
N ASN A 61 5.71 -15.55 2.71
CA ASN A 61 5.52 -15.54 1.27
C ASN A 61 4.75 -14.30 0.80
N GLN A 62 4.48 -14.22 -0.50
CA GLN A 62 3.74 -13.12 -1.12
C GLN A 62 2.39 -12.82 -0.45
N TRP A 63 1.65 -13.85 -0.04
CA TRP A 63 0.33 -13.69 0.53
C TRP A 63 0.39 -13.31 2.01
N GLY A 64 1.33 -13.86 2.78
CA GLY A 64 1.56 -13.40 4.14
C GLY A 64 2.01 -11.93 4.19
N PHE A 65 2.84 -11.50 3.23
CA PHE A 65 3.15 -10.08 3.05
C PHE A 65 1.90 -9.26 2.76
N TYR A 66 1.07 -9.74 1.84
CA TYR A 66 -0.14 -9.02 1.47
C TYR A 66 -1.08 -8.86 2.66
N ASP A 67 -1.28 -9.92 3.43
CA ASP A 67 -2.15 -9.92 4.59
C ASP A 67 -1.68 -8.87 5.63
N VAL A 68 -0.36 -8.78 5.86
CA VAL A 68 0.21 -7.82 6.81
C VAL A 68 0.09 -6.37 6.34
N TYR A 69 0.36 -6.07 5.08
CA TYR A 69 0.43 -4.67 4.61
C TYR A 69 -0.83 -4.16 3.92
N PHE A 70 -1.75 -5.03 3.49
CA PHE A 70 -2.93 -4.61 2.72
C PHE A 70 -4.26 -5.15 3.26
N ASP A 71 -4.29 -6.24 4.03
CA ASP A 71 -5.50 -6.67 4.75
C ASP A 71 -5.58 -6.08 6.18
N GLU A 72 -4.47 -5.60 6.73
CA GLU A 72 -4.44 -4.84 7.99
C GLU A 72 -4.37 -3.31 7.71
N PRO A 73 -5.34 -2.50 8.18
CA PRO A 73 -5.33 -1.05 7.99
C PRO A 73 -4.08 -0.34 8.49
N GLN A 74 -3.55 -0.76 9.64
CA GLN A 74 -2.31 -0.20 10.18
C GLN A 74 -1.12 -0.49 9.24
N GLY A 75 -1.01 -1.71 8.74
CA GLY A 75 0.01 -2.09 7.77
C GLY A 75 -0.11 -1.29 6.48
N THR A 76 -1.34 -1.04 6.02
CA THR A 76 -1.58 -0.20 4.83
C THR A 76 -1.07 1.22 5.04
N ARG A 77 -1.35 1.82 6.20
CA ARG A 77 -0.84 3.17 6.52
C ARG A 77 0.69 3.22 6.59
N GLN A 78 1.31 2.22 7.21
CA GLN A 78 2.78 2.12 7.26
C GLN A 78 3.39 1.97 5.86
N PHE A 79 2.79 1.11 5.03
CA PHE A 79 3.19 0.92 3.64
C PHE A 79 3.10 2.21 2.83
N VAL A 80 1.95 2.91 2.92
CA VAL A 80 1.74 4.20 2.25
C VAL A 80 2.73 5.24 2.75
N ALA A 81 2.96 5.34 4.06
CA ALA A 81 3.86 6.33 4.66
C ALA A 81 5.31 6.17 4.19
N GLN A 82 5.80 4.93 4.01
CA GLN A 82 7.14 4.69 3.46
C GLN A 82 7.26 5.22 2.02
N PHE A 83 6.21 5.05 1.20
CA PHE A 83 6.23 5.48 -0.20
C PHE A 83 5.76 6.92 -0.43
N ASP A 84 5.17 7.59 0.56
CA ASP A 84 4.71 8.97 0.42
C ASP A 84 5.89 9.88 0.03
N PRO A 85 5.85 10.55 -1.14
CA PRO A 85 6.92 11.43 -1.58
C PRO A 85 7.07 12.68 -0.69
N ASN A 86 6.03 13.08 0.03
CA ASN A 86 6.07 14.19 0.99
C ASN A 86 6.52 13.73 2.39
N GLY A 87 6.61 12.42 2.61
CA GLY A 87 7.05 11.82 3.86
C GLY A 87 8.56 11.63 3.96
N SER A 88 9.00 11.10 5.11
CA SER A 88 10.42 10.85 5.40
C SER A 88 11.06 9.77 4.52
N GLY A 89 10.27 8.89 3.90
CA GLY A 89 10.78 7.74 3.15
C GLY A 89 11.41 6.66 4.04
N ARG A 90 11.24 6.72 5.36
CA ARG A 90 11.75 5.70 6.27
C ARG A 90 10.97 4.40 6.09
N SER A 91 11.70 3.29 6.08
CA SER A 91 11.14 1.96 5.93
C SER A 91 10.20 1.62 7.08
N ALA A 92 9.06 0.97 6.78
CA ALA A 92 8.08 0.57 7.78
C ALA A 92 8.68 -0.30 8.89
N GLU A 93 9.60 -1.21 8.53
CA GLU A 93 10.16 -2.21 9.45
C GLU A 93 11.41 -1.73 10.19
N TYR A 94 12.35 -1.11 9.48
CA TYR A 94 13.67 -0.78 10.03
C TYR A 94 13.84 0.69 10.40
N GLY A 95 12.89 1.56 10.06
CA GLY A 95 13.01 3.01 10.26
C GLY A 95 14.20 3.65 9.54
N MET A 96 14.71 3.06 8.46
CA MET A 96 15.87 3.54 7.68
C MET A 96 15.44 3.98 6.28
N ASP A 97 16.20 4.85 5.63
CA ASP A 97 15.94 5.34 4.27
C ASP A 97 16.97 4.82 3.25
N SER A 98 17.86 3.90 3.65
CA SER A 98 18.93 3.39 2.79
C SER A 98 18.41 2.68 1.54
N TRP A 99 17.17 2.18 1.54
CA TRP A 99 16.51 1.66 0.35
C TRP A 99 16.31 2.71 -0.77
N LEU A 100 16.42 4.00 -0.47
CA LEU A 100 16.39 5.09 -1.46
C LEU A 100 17.76 5.49 -1.98
N SER A 101 18.77 4.66 -1.73
CA SER A 101 20.14 4.86 -2.22
C SER A 101 20.62 3.66 -3.03
N GLY A 102 21.78 3.81 -3.69
CA GLY A 102 22.41 2.72 -4.45
C GLY A 102 21.74 2.36 -5.78
N ASP A 103 21.76 1.07 -6.11
CA ASP A 103 21.48 0.55 -7.46
C ASP A 103 20.01 0.55 -7.88
N TYR A 104 19.11 0.55 -6.90
CA TYR A 104 17.66 0.53 -7.11
C TYR A 104 17.00 1.87 -6.83
N LYS A 105 17.79 2.91 -6.52
CA LYS A 105 17.31 4.26 -6.22
C LYS A 105 16.32 4.79 -7.28
N ASP A 106 16.64 4.62 -8.56
CA ASP A 106 15.85 5.16 -9.68
C ASP A 106 14.41 4.61 -9.70
N ILE A 107 14.23 3.29 -9.58
CA ILE A 107 12.90 2.68 -9.51
C ILE A 107 12.22 2.97 -8.16
N ASN A 108 12.96 2.98 -7.06
CA ASN A 108 12.39 3.22 -5.73
C ASN A 108 11.85 4.66 -5.60
N GLU A 109 12.57 5.66 -6.09
CA GLU A 109 12.10 7.05 -6.19
C GLU A 109 10.90 7.18 -7.13
N ALA A 110 10.93 6.49 -8.28
CA ALA A 110 9.79 6.47 -9.19
C ALA A 110 8.54 5.89 -8.52
N MET A 111 8.68 4.82 -7.74
CA MET A 111 7.57 4.23 -6.98
C MET A 111 6.99 5.21 -5.97
N ARG A 112 7.84 5.98 -5.26
CA ARG A 112 7.40 7.04 -4.35
C ARG A 112 6.64 8.15 -5.06
N GLN A 113 7.21 8.68 -6.13
CA GLN A 113 6.56 9.73 -6.93
C GLN A 113 5.19 9.28 -7.46
N ALA A 114 5.10 8.02 -7.91
CA ALA A 114 3.82 7.45 -8.33
C ALA A 114 2.82 7.33 -7.18
N MET A 115 3.25 6.92 -5.98
CA MET A 115 2.39 6.81 -4.79
C MET A 115 1.75 8.13 -4.42
N GLY A 116 2.43 9.27 -4.61
CA GLY A 116 1.90 10.61 -4.29
C GLY A 116 0.50 10.88 -4.86
N LYS A 117 0.16 10.30 -6.02
CA LYS A 117 -1.16 10.43 -6.66
C LYS A 117 -2.27 9.61 -5.99
N PHE A 118 -1.90 8.71 -5.10
CA PHE A 118 -2.79 7.73 -4.47
C PHE A 118 -2.77 7.80 -2.94
N VAL A 119 -1.90 8.62 -2.31
CA VAL A 119 -1.77 8.70 -0.84
C VAL A 119 -3.12 8.97 -0.16
N GLU A 120 -3.85 9.99 -0.62
CA GLU A 120 -5.15 10.37 -0.05
C GLU A 120 -6.16 9.23 -0.15
N ARG A 121 -6.39 8.72 -1.36
CA ARG A 121 -7.29 7.57 -1.59
C ARG A 121 -6.90 6.35 -0.75
N SER A 122 -5.61 6.05 -0.68
CA SER A 122 -5.09 4.89 0.07
C SER A 122 -5.33 5.04 1.57
N THR A 123 -5.19 6.26 2.10
CA THR A 123 -5.48 6.59 3.50
C THR A 123 -6.96 6.44 3.80
N ILE A 124 -7.84 6.91 2.90
CA ILE A 124 -9.28 6.74 3.02
C ILE A 124 -9.66 5.26 3.04
N ILE A 125 -9.10 4.45 2.13
CA ILE A 125 -9.35 3.00 2.08
C ILE A 125 -8.96 2.33 3.42
N ALA A 126 -7.78 2.66 3.97
CA ALA A 126 -7.34 2.12 5.24
C ALA A 126 -8.30 2.48 6.39
N ASN A 127 -8.69 3.75 6.50
CA ASN A 127 -9.59 4.22 7.56
C ASN A 127 -10.98 3.58 7.46
N VAL A 128 -11.56 3.51 6.25
CA VAL A 128 -12.87 2.85 6.04
C VAL A 128 -12.80 1.36 6.39
N THR A 129 -11.71 0.69 6.04
CA THR A 129 -11.51 -0.74 6.34
C THR A 129 -11.39 -0.97 7.85
N GLU A 130 -10.63 -0.12 8.56
CA GLU A 130 -10.50 -0.14 10.02
C GLU A 130 -11.86 0.05 10.70
N HIS A 131 -12.59 1.10 10.34
CA HIS A 131 -13.90 1.37 10.92
C HIS A 131 -14.88 0.20 10.72
N ARG A 132 -14.89 -0.43 9.54
CA ARG A 132 -15.74 -1.60 9.27
C ARG A 132 -15.34 -2.79 10.15
N ARG A 133 -14.05 -3.05 10.30
CA ARG A 133 -13.53 -4.13 11.15
C ARG A 133 -13.88 -3.89 12.62
N ASP A 134 -13.63 -2.69 13.12
CA ASP A 134 -13.90 -2.33 14.51
C ASP A 134 -15.39 -2.43 14.82
N ALA A 135 -16.25 -2.02 13.89
CA ALA A 135 -17.70 -2.19 14.02
C ALA A 135 -18.11 -3.67 14.19
N VAL A 136 -17.47 -4.60 13.48
CA VAL A 136 -17.71 -6.05 13.62
C VAL A 136 -17.22 -6.54 14.99
N ILE A 137 -16.02 -6.14 15.41
CA ILE A 137 -15.44 -6.52 16.71
C ILE A 137 -16.31 -6.03 17.86
N VAL A 138 -16.72 -4.75 17.84
CA VAL A 138 -17.62 -4.17 18.85
C VAL A 138 -18.93 -4.95 18.93
N LYS A 139 -19.56 -5.27 17.80
CA LYS A 139 -20.78 -6.09 17.78
C LYS A 139 -20.57 -7.47 18.42
N MET A 140 -19.44 -8.13 18.12
CA MET A 140 -19.11 -9.44 18.70
C MET A 140 -18.89 -9.34 20.22
N LEU A 141 -18.18 -8.32 20.68
CA LEU A 141 -17.93 -8.09 22.11
C LEU A 141 -19.22 -7.76 22.86
N CYS A 142 -20.05 -6.87 22.34
CA CYS A 142 -21.37 -6.56 22.92
C CYS A 142 -22.21 -7.83 23.07
N LYS A 143 -22.30 -8.65 22.01
CA LYS A 143 -23.03 -9.93 22.06
C LYS A 143 -22.46 -10.88 23.12
N LYS A 144 -21.13 -11.00 23.20
CA LYS A 144 -20.45 -11.89 24.17
C LYS A 144 -20.73 -11.49 25.61
N HIS A 145 -20.90 -10.20 25.88
CA HIS A 145 -21.07 -9.65 27.23
C HIS A 145 -22.52 -9.24 27.57
N GLY A 146 -23.48 -9.50 26.68
CA GLY A 146 -24.90 -9.16 26.90
C GLY A 146 -25.21 -7.67 26.82
N TRP A 147 -24.38 -6.89 26.12
CA TRP A 147 -24.58 -5.46 25.90
C TRP A 147 -25.28 -5.19 24.57
N THR A 148 -25.99 -4.07 24.50
CA THR A 148 -26.49 -3.51 23.24
C THR A 148 -25.37 -2.81 22.47
N THR A 149 -25.36 -2.95 21.15
CA THR A 149 -24.41 -2.19 20.31
C THR A 149 -24.83 -0.71 20.30
N PRO A 150 -23.90 0.26 20.44
CA PRO A 150 -24.22 1.67 20.32
C PRO A 150 -24.80 2.02 18.94
N ASP A 151 -25.72 2.99 18.90
CA ASP A 151 -26.24 3.55 17.65
C ASP A 151 -25.10 4.21 16.84
N GLY A 152 -25.11 4.06 15.51
CA GLY A 152 -24.14 4.71 14.61
C GLY A 152 -22.80 3.98 14.40
N VAL A 153 -22.57 2.83 15.05
CA VAL A 153 -21.34 2.00 14.85
C VAL A 153 -21.19 1.50 13.40
N ALA A 154 -22.24 1.59 12.57
CA ALA A 154 -22.21 1.18 11.16
C ALA A 154 -22.04 2.32 10.14
N THR A 155 -22.08 3.60 10.57
CA THR A 155 -22.33 4.72 9.63
C THR A 155 -21.20 5.76 9.53
N TRP A 156 -19.97 5.45 9.96
CA TRP A 156 -18.85 6.33 9.64
C TRP A 156 -18.48 6.21 8.16
N LEU A 157 -18.96 7.16 7.36
CA LEU A 157 -18.35 7.52 6.08
C LEU A 157 -17.56 8.81 6.32
N PRO A 158 -16.31 8.92 5.84
CA PRO A 158 -15.60 10.20 5.89
C PRO A 158 -16.48 11.22 5.17
N SER A 159 -16.75 12.34 5.84
CA SER A 159 -17.64 13.39 5.37
C SER A 159 -17.19 13.89 3.99
N GLY A 160 -17.91 13.52 2.93
CA GLY A 160 -17.83 14.21 1.63
C GLY A 160 -17.77 13.36 0.36
N GLU A 161 -17.49 12.05 0.39
CA GLU A 161 -17.34 11.28 -0.86
C GLU A 161 -18.08 9.94 -0.83
N THR A 162 -19.03 9.78 -1.75
CA THR A 162 -19.61 8.47 -2.07
C THR A 162 -18.54 7.59 -2.66
N ALA A 163 -18.41 6.36 -2.14
CA ALA A 163 -17.51 5.35 -2.69
C ALA A 163 -17.72 5.22 -4.22
N PRO A 164 -16.67 5.31 -5.05
CA PRO A 164 -16.83 5.01 -6.47
C PRO A 164 -17.20 3.54 -6.65
N ALA A 165 -18.16 3.30 -7.54
CA ALA A 165 -18.64 1.99 -7.96
C ALA A 165 -17.53 1.10 -8.53
#